data_AF-A0A7S3GYP3-F1
#
_entry.id   AF-A0A7S3GYP3-F1
#
_cell.length_a   1.000
_cell.length_b   1.000
_cell.length_c   1.000
_cell.angle_alpha   90.00
_cell.angle_beta   90.00
_cell.angle_gamma   90.00
#
_symmetry.space_group_name_H-M   'P 1'
#
loop_
_entity.id
_entity.type
_entity.pdbx_description
1 polymer ?
#
loop_
_entity_poly.entity_id
_entity_poly.type
_entity_poly.pdbx_seq_one_letter_code
_entity_poly.pdbx_strand_id
1 'polypeptide(L)'
;LILPEIGRAQQQGVITGSGLCADGQCINCMHCDGDCFDSCTCYDEINTCCCSSPPGYYAYGYEKIPCPGGTYQDDIGSTSCKACSASAAVLFHRNYRGAIDQMDCDSARCTNQCGATGSNATCESLHCSTAPTIVAKMNARPPDLAFCKNFDARIPDSACSWFPDSSAPRRALSAAG
;
A
#
# COMPACT_ATOMS: atom_id res chain seq x y z
N LEU A 1 17.26 34.53 -47.54
CA LEU A 1 17.11 33.16 -47.00
C LEU A 1 17.08 33.26 -45.48
N ILE A 2 15.88 33.31 -44.92
CA ILE A 2 15.64 33.37 -43.47
C ILE A 2 15.00 32.02 -43.12
N LEU A 3 15.67 31.23 -42.29
CA LEU A 3 15.12 29.98 -41.73
C LEU A 3 14.28 30.34 -40.48
N PRO A 4 13.07 29.79 -40.30
CA PRO A 4 12.32 30.00 -39.07
C PRO A 4 12.80 29.06 -37.95
N GLU A 5 13.01 29.62 -36.76
CA GLU A 5 13.19 28.85 -35.53
C GLU A 5 11.88 28.14 -35.17
N ILE A 6 11.87 26.81 -35.22
CA ILE A 6 10.78 26.00 -34.71
C ILE A 6 11.05 25.73 -33.23
N GLY A 7 10.11 26.21 -32.41
CA GLY A 7 10.22 26.32 -30.96
C GLY A 7 10.53 25.03 -30.24
N ARG A 8 11.29 25.18 -29.17
CA ARG A 8 11.48 24.20 -28.10
C ARG A 8 10.10 23.78 -27.56
N ALA A 9 9.68 22.56 -27.88
CA ALA A 9 8.64 21.89 -27.11
C ALA A 9 9.15 21.80 -25.66
N GLN A 10 8.43 22.46 -24.75
CA GLN A 10 8.71 22.38 -23.33
C GLN A 10 8.70 20.92 -22.91
N GLN A 11 9.79 20.50 -22.26
CA GLN A 11 9.81 19.29 -21.45
C GLN A 11 8.64 19.36 -20.47
N GLN A 12 7.56 18.66 -20.80
CA GLN A 12 6.49 18.42 -19.85
C GLN A 12 7.09 17.55 -18.77
N GLY A 13 7.17 18.16 -17.57
CA GLY A 13 7.76 17.56 -16.39
C GLY A 13 7.24 16.15 -16.17
N VAL A 14 8.15 15.28 -15.75
CA VAL A 14 7.86 13.95 -15.23
C VAL A 14 6.75 14.10 -14.19
N ILE A 15 5.50 13.78 -14.56
CA ILE A 15 4.39 13.69 -13.62
C ILE A 15 4.68 12.47 -12.77
N THR A 16 5.33 12.69 -11.62
CA THR A 16 5.53 11.69 -10.57
C THR A 16 4.18 11.47 -9.88
N GLY A 17 3.29 10.75 -10.55
CA GLY A 17 2.20 10.03 -9.91
C GLY A 17 2.65 8.58 -9.77
N SER A 18 2.56 8.02 -8.56
CA SER A 18 2.99 6.66 -8.24
C SER A 18 2.06 5.56 -8.78
N GLY A 19 1.06 5.88 -9.62
CA GLY A 19 0.01 4.97 -10.07
C GLY A 19 -0.64 5.35 -11.41
N LEU A 20 -1.47 4.44 -11.95
CA LEU A 20 -2.42 4.72 -13.05
C LEU A 20 -3.81 5.11 -12.50
N CYS A 21 -4.21 4.51 -11.38
CA CYS A 21 -5.46 4.83 -10.68
C CYS A 21 -5.24 5.83 -9.54
N ALA A 22 -6.33 6.29 -8.92
CA ALA A 22 -6.24 7.19 -7.77
C ALA A 22 -5.67 6.47 -6.53
N ASP A 23 -5.25 7.25 -5.54
CA ASP A 23 -4.95 6.74 -4.21
C ASP A 23 -6.16 5.99 -3.64
N GLY A 24 -5.91 4.86 -2.98
CA GLY A 24 -6.95 3.93 -2.55
C GLY A 24 -7.44 2.99 -3.63
N GLN A 25 -6.97 3.13 -4.87
CA GLN A 25 -7.34 2.25 -5.98
C GLN A 25 -6.14 1.44 -6.50
N CYS A 26 -6.44 0.34 -7.18
CA CYS A 26 -5.48 -0.49 -7.91
C CYS A 26 -5.99 -0.75 -9.34
N ILE A 27 -5.09 -1.14 -10.25
CA ILE A 27 -5.39 -1.48 -11.63
C ILE A 27 -5.92 -2.89 -11.73
N ASN A 28 -6.91 -3.09 -12.57
CA ASN A 28 -7.46 -4.37 -12.98
C ASN A 28 -8.01 -5.23 -11.84
N CYS A 29 -9.11 -5.90 -12.13
CA CYS A 29 -9.89 -6.64 -11.13
C CYS A 29 -9.07 -7.74 -10.44
N MET A 30 -8.17 -8.40 -11.20
CA MET A 30 -7.25 -9.42 -10.71
C MET A 30 -6.23 -8.89 -9.69
N HIS A 31 -5.78 -7.64 -9.78
CA HIS A 31 -4.86 -7.08 -8.78
C HIS A 31 -5.61 -6.39 -7.62
N CYS A 32 -6.94 -6.34 -7.65
CA CYS A 32 -7.78 -5.67 -6.66
C CYS A 32 -8.72 -6.59 -5.86
N ASP A 33 -8.78 -7.90 -6.11
CA ASP A 33 -9.83 -8.84 -5.63
C ASP A 33 -11.26 -8.51 -6.10
N GLY A 34 -11.43 -7.73 -7.17
CA GLY A 34 -12.75 -7.33 -7.64
C GLY A 34 -13.35 -8.27 -8.69
N ASP A 35 -14.67 -8.41 -8.69
CA ASP A 35 -15.43 -8.69 -9.91
C ASP A 35 -15.53 -7.37 -10.71
N CYS A 36 -15.19 -7.40 -12.00
CA CYS A 36 -14.91 -6.19 -12.78
C CYS A 36 -16.09 -5.21 -12.93
N PHE A 37 -17.30 -5.65 -12.58
CA PHE A 37 -18.53 -5.03 -13.05
C PHE A 37 -19.15 -4.03 -12.06
N ASP A 38 -18.96 -4.19 -10.74
CA ASP A 38 -19.71 -3.39 -9.75
C ASP A 38 -18.85 -2.42 -8.92
N SER A 39 -17.53 -2.59 -8.89
CA SER A 39 -16.63 -1.83 -7.99
C SER A 39 -15.44 -1.18 -8.69
N CYS A 40 -15.46 -1.16 -10.03
CA CYS A 40 -14.36 -0.66 -10.85
C CYS A 40 -14.85 0.36 -11.86
N THR A 41 -14.04 1.38 -12.12
CA THR A 41 -14.21 2.27 -13.27
C THR A 41 -13.22 1.87 -14.35
N CYS A 42 -13.72 1.41 -15.49
CA CYS A 42 -12.91 1.01 -16.63
C CYS A 42 -12.74 2.15 -17.63
N TYR A 43 -11.52 2.31 -18.14
CA TYR A 43 -11.14 3.32 -19.11
C TYR A 43 -10.69 2.62 -20.39
N ASP A 44 -11.52 2.69 -21.42
CA ASP A 44 -11.27 2.00 -22.70
C ASP A 44 -10.01 2.55 -23.40
N GLU A 45 -9.73 3.85 -23.28
CA GLU A 45 -8.55 4.48 -23.90
C GLU A 45 -7.21 3.89 -23.44
N ILE A 46 -7.15 3.35 -22.22
CA ILE A 46 -5.95 2.78 -21.62
C ILE A 46 -6.12 1.31 -21.27
N ASN A 47 -7.24 0.69 -21.67
CA ASN A 47 -7.60 -0.71 -21.38
C ASN A 47 -7.30 -1.09 -19.92
N THR A 48 -7.70 -0.23 -18.98
CA THR A 48 -7.37 -0.36 -17.56
C THR A 48 -8.61 -0.06 -16.73
N CYS A 49 -8.90 -0.91 -15.75
CA CYS A 49 -9.93 -0.64 -14.76
C CYS A 49 -9.31 -0.22 -13.43
N CYS A 50 -9.90 0.77 -12.77
CA CYS A 50 -9.50 1.25 -11.46
C CYS A 50 -10.54 0.82 -10.43
N CYS A 51 -10.14 -0.03 -9.50
CA CYS A 51 -11.01 -0.56 -8.46
C CYS A 51 -10.51 -0.11 -7.09
N SER A 52 -11.43 0.11 -6.15
CA SER A 52 -11.06 0.40 -4.77
C SER A 52 -10.33 -0.80 -4.14
N SER A 53 -9.29 -0.52 -3.36
CA SER A 53 -8.56 -1.54 -2.60
C SER A 53 -9.52 -2.25 -1.62
N PRO A 54 -9.47 -3.59 -1.51
CA PRO A 54 -10.36 -4.31 -0.60
C PRO A 54 -9.91 -4.14 0.87
N PRO A 55 -10.77 -4.46 1.84
CA PRO A 55 -10.38 -4.53 3.25
C PRO A 55 -9.18 -5.46 3.44
N GLY A 56 -8.29 -5.09 4.37
CA GLY A 56 -7.00 -5.72 4.61
C GLY A 56 -5.86 -5.12 3.78
N TYR A 57 -6.16 -4.23 2.83
CA TYR A 57 -5.18 -3.70 1.89
C TYR A 57 -5.22 -2.16 1.82
N TYR A 58 -4.14 -1.61 1.29
CA TYR A 58 -4.05 -0.22 0.84
C TYR A 58 -3.52 -0.16 -0.60
N ALA A 59 -3.74 0.94 -1.33
CA ALA A 59 -3.25 1.05 -2.70
C ALA A 59 -2.93 2.49 -3.13
N TYR A 60 -2.05 2.63 -4.13
CA TYR A 60 -1.65 3.91 -4.75
C TYR A 60 -1.67 3.87 -6.28
N GLY A 61 -2.68 3.23 -6.83
CA GLY A 61 -2.98 3.31 -8.24
C GLY A 61 -2.36 2.21 -9.13
N TYR A 62 -1.69 1.21 -8.56
CA TYR A 62 -1.23 0.02 -9.30
C TYR A 62 -1.73 -1.26 -8.64
N GLU A 63 -1.07 -1.75 -7.61
CA GLU A 63 -1.47 -2.97 -6.92
C GLU A 63 -1.98 -2.62 -5.52
N LYS A 64 -2.89 -3.45 -5.02
CA LYS A 64 -3.20 -3.45 -3.60
C LYS A 64 -2.03 -4.07 -2.83
N ILE A 65 -1.74 -3.54 -1.66
CA ILE A 65 -0.68 -4.01 -0.79
C ILE A 65 -1.32 -4.44 0.53
N PRO A 66 -1.11 -5.69 0.96
CA PRO A 66 -1.71 -6.15 2.21
C PRO A 66 -1.06 -5.42 3.38
N CYS A 67 -1.89 -4.98 4.32
CA CYS A 67 -1.45 -4.32 5.55
C CYS A 67 -0.36 -5.15 6.25
N PRO A 68 0.75 -4.53 6.68
CA PRO A 68 1.81 -5.22 7.41
C PRO A 68 1.33 -5.67 8.80
N GLY A 69 1.98 -6.69 9.35
CA GLY A 69 1.62 -7.25 10.65
C GLY A 69 1.63 -6.21 11.76
N GLY A 70 0.62 -6.26 12.62
CA GLY A 70 0.36 -5.22 13.63
C GLY A 70 -0.43 -4.03 13.10
N THR A 71 -0.89 -4.07 11.85
CA THR A 71 -1.86 -3.11 11.30
C THR A 71 -2.99 -3.84 10.59
N TYR A 72 -4.14 -3.19 10.46
CA TYR A 72 -5.33 -3.71 9.80
C TYR A 72 -6.04 -2.63 8.97
N GLN A 73 -6.99 -3.04 8.15
CA GLN A 73 -7.88 -2.10 7.45
C GLN A 73 -9.24 -2.74 7.18
N ASP A 74 -10.32 -2.15 7.68
CA ASP A 74 -11.70 -2.62 7.45
C ASP A 74 -12.41 -1.83 6.34
N ASP A 75 -11.86 -0.67 5.94
CA ASP A 75 -12.43 0.21 4.92
C ASP A 75 -12.00 -0.21 3.50
N ILE A 76 -12.94 -0.12 2.56
CA ILE A 76 -12.67 -0.21 1.12
C ILE A 76 -12.02 1.09 0.65
N GLY A 77 -11.03 0.99 -0.24
CA GLY A 77 -10.41 2.14 -0.90
C GLY A 77 -9.35 2.84 -0.05
N SER A 78 -8.72 2.13 0.89
CA SER A 78 -7.79 2.76 1.81
C SER A 78 -6.41 3.05 1.19
N THR A 79 -5.77 4.09 1.71
CA THR A 79 -4.39 4.49 1.41
C THR A 79 -3.41 4.13 2.52
N SER A 80 -3.91 3.69 3.68
CA SER A 80 -3.09 3.36 4.84
C SER A 80 -3.75 2.28 5.70
N CYS A 81 -3.04 1.81 6.73
CA CYS A 81 -3.55 0.81 7.65
C CYS A 81 -3.62 1.37 9.08
N LYS A 82 -4.65 0.98 9.82
CA LYS A 82 -4.86 1.31 11.22
C LYS A 82 -3.97 0.44 12.11
N ALA A 83 -3.52 0.97 13.23
CA ALA A 83 -2.73 0.20 14.20
C ALA A 83 -3.62 -0.81 14.92
N CYS A 84 -3.21 -2.09 14.99
CA CYS A 84 -3.91 -3.13 15.76
C CYS A 84 -3.96 -2.85 17.27
N SER A 85 -3.04 -2.01 17.77
CA SER A 85 -2.98 -1.58 19.17
C SER A 85 -2.13 -0.32 19.28
N ALA A 86 -2.49 0.57 20.20
CA ALA A 86 -1.63 1.69 20.60
C ALA A 86 -0.55 1.30 21.62
N SER A 87 -0.64 0.09 22.20
CA SER A 87 0.28 -0.36 23.25
C SER A 87 1.61 -0.82 22.67
N ALA A 88 2.71 -0.27 23.20
CA ALA A 88 4.07 -0.74 22.92
C ALA A 88 4.39 -2.09 23.58
N ALA A 89 3.53 -2.62 24.44
CA ALA A 89 3.73 -3.92 25.09
C ALA A 89 3.20 -5.11 24.26
N VAL A 90 2.42 -4.86 23.21
CA VAL A 90 1.82 -5.91 22.37
C VAL A 90 2.66 -6.10 21.11
N LEU A 91 3.14 -7.34 20.93
CA LEU A 91 3.90 -7.76 19.77
C LEU A 91 3.02 -8.50 18.77
N PHE A 92 3.22 -8.20 17.49
CA PHE A 92 2.55 -8.84 16.36
C PHE A 92 3.59 -9.44 15.42
N HIS A 93 3.24 -10.54 14.78
CA HIS A 93 4.12 -11.19 13.82
C HIS A 93 4.20 -10.33 12.56
N ARG A 94 5.41 -9.88 12.20
CA ARG A 94 5.63 -8.91 11.11
C ARG A 94 5.11 -9.42 9.76
N ASN A 95 5.23 -10.73 9.52
CA ASN A 95 4.80 -11.36 8.27
C ASN A 95 3.34 -11.79 8.28
N TYR A 96 2.56 -11.52 9.32
CA TYR A 96 1.10 -11.62 9.21
C TYR A 96 0.62 -10.47 8.31
N ARG A 97 -0.18 -10.76 7.28
CA ARG A 97 -0.53 -9.79 6.24
C ARG A 97 -2.03 -9.78 5.98
N GLY A 98 -2.54 -8.60 5.63
CA GLY A 98 -3.91 -8.48 5.13
C GLY A 98 -4.99 -8.52 6.22
N ALA A 99 -4.65 -8.16 7.47
CA ALA A 99 -5.63 -8.14 8.55
C ALA A 99 -6.76 -7.14 8.25
N ILE A 100 -7.99 -7.59 8.33
CA ILE A 100 -9.19 -6.79 8.03
C ILE A 100 -9.67 -6.09 9.29
N ASP A 101 -9.61 -6.78 10.44
CA ASP A 101 -10.19 -6.28 11.69
C ASP A 101 -9.35 -6.64 12.93
N GLN A 102 -9.92 -6.36 14.11
CA GLN A 102 -9.29 -6.65 15.39
C GLN A 102 -9.15 -8.16 15.68
N MET A 103 -10.03 -9.02 15.13
CA MET A 103 -9.93 -10.47 15.29
C MET A 103 -8.72 -11.02 14.53
N ASP A 104 -8.46 -10.49 13.34
CA ASP A 104 -7.24 -10.80 12.59
C ASP A 104 -5.99 -10.29 13.33
N CYS A 105 -6.06 -9.08 13.90
CA CYS A 105 -5.00 -8.56 14.76
C CYS A 105 -4.70 -9.47 15.95
N ASP A 106 -5.75 -9.98 16.61
CA ASP A 106 -5.59 -10.89 17.75
C ASP A 106 -4.99 -12.23 17.33
N SER A 107 -5.33 -12.72 16.14
CA SER A 107 -4.71 -13.90 15.53
C SER A 107 -3.23 -13.66 15.20
N ALA A 108 -2.88 -12.44 14.78
CA ALA A 108 -1.53 -12.02 14.45
C ALA A 108 -0.60 -11.78 15.65
N ARG A 109 -1.11 -11.86 16.89
CA ARG A 109 -0.29 -11.68 18.09
C ARG A 109 0.85 -12.68 18.13
N CYS A 110 2.04 -12.18 18.46
CA CYS A 110 3.21 -13.05 18.53
C CYS A 110 3.14 -14.11 19.61
N THR A 111 2.33 -13.92 20.65
CA THR A 111 2.05 -14.97 21.64
C THR A 111 1.47 -16.23 21.00
N ASN A 112 0.75 -16.12 19.88
CA ASN A 112 0.16 -17.27 19.19
C ASN A 112 1.19 -18.05 18.38
N GLN A 113 2.27 -17.39 17.92
CA GLN A 113 3.27 -17.99 17.03
C GLN A 113 4.59 -18.30 17.76
N CYS A 114 5.08 -17.36 18.55
CA CYS A 114 6.30 -17.47 19.35
C CYS A 114 6.05 -17.93 20.80
N GLY A 115 4.79 -18.05 21.24
CA GLY A 115 4.42 -18.35 22.64
C GLY A 115 3.93 -19.77 22.90
N ALA A 116 3.97 -20.68 21.92
CA ALA A 116 3.36 -22.02 22.01
C ALA A 116 3.85 -22.88 23.20
N THR A 117 5.03 -22.60 23.76
CA THR A 117 5.60 -23.28 24.94
C THR A 117 6.12 -22.31 26.01
N GLY A 118 5.66 -21.06 25.99
CA GLY A 118 6.22 -19.93 26.75
C GLY A 118 6.83 -18.88 25.83
N SER A 119 7.11 -17.68 26.36
CA SER A 119 7.69 -16.58 25.58
C SER A 119 9.07 -16.98 25.02
N ASN A 120 9.16 -17.17 23.70
CA ASN A 120 10.42 -17.42 23.02
C ASN A 120 11.04 -16.07 22.59
N ALA A 121 11.88 -15.50 23.45
CA ALA A 121 12.53 -14.21 23.20
C ALA A 121 13.33 -14.17 21.88
N THR A 122 13.93 -15.30 21.48
CA THR A 122 14.64 -15.41 20.20
C THR A 122 13.66 -15.27 19.03
N CYS A 123 12.54 -16.01 19.05
CA CYS A 123 11.49 -15.91 18.04
C CYS A 123 10.91 -14.49 17.99
N GLU A 124 10.63 -13.90 19.15
CA GLU A 124 10.09 -12.55 19.24
C GLU A 124 11.03 -11.51 18.65
N SER A 125 12.33 -11.59 18.96
CA SER A 125 13.35 -10.71 18.40
C SER A 125 13.47 -10.82 16.88
N LEU A 126 13.24 -12.01 16.33
CA LEU A 126 13.44 -12.29 14.92
C LEU A 126 12.20 -12.00 14.08
N HIS A 127 10.99 -12.14 14.61
CA HIS A 127 9.76 -12.15 13.80
C HIS A 127 8.70 -11.14 14.23
N CYS A 128 8.87 -10.47 15.37
CA CYS A 128 7.83 -9.64 15.96
C CYS A 128 8.18 -8.16 15.97
N SER A 129 7.15 -7.33 15.94
CA SER A 129 7.23 -5.89 16.14
C SER A 129 5.97 -5.37 16.82
N THR A 130 6.06 -4.20 17.43
CA THR A 130 4.89 -3.49 17.95
C THR A 130 4.20 -2.72 16.83
N ALA A 131 2.87 -2.60 16.91
CA ALA A 131 2.09 -1.83 15.94
C ALA A 131 2.59 -0.37 15.81
N PRO A 132 2.90 0.37 16.90
CA PRO A 132 3.49 1.71 16.79
C PRO A 132 4.81 1.76 16.03
N THR A 133 5.67 0.74 16.16
CA THR A 133 6.92 0.67 15.40
C THR A 133 6.65 0.55 13.90
N ILE A 134 5.73 -0.33 13.51
CA ILE A 134 5.35 -0.53 12.10
C ILE A 134 4.74 0.75 11.52
N VAL A 135 3.80 1.37 12.24
CA VAL A 135 3.19 2.66 11.89
C VAL A 135 4.25 3.75 11.71
N ALA A 136 5.20 3.86 12.63
CA ALA A 136 6.26 4.85 12.54
C ALA A 136 7.16 4.64 11.32
N LYS A 137 7.47 3.37 10.99
CA LYS A 137 8.26 3.03 9.80
C LYS A 137 7.52 3.31 8.50
N MET A 138 6.23 3.01 8.43
CA MET A 138 5.39 3.32 7.26
C MET A 138 5.13 4.82 7.09
N ASN A 139 5.22 5.60 8.17
CA ASN A 139 5.13 7.06 8.13
C ASN A 139 6.49 7.77 8.01
N ALA A 140 7.59 7.02 7.88
CA ALA A 140 8.92 7.61 7.78
C ALA A 140 9.10 8.39 6.47
N ARG A 141 9.80 9.53 6.55
CA ARG A 141 10.23 10.31 5.40
C ARG A 141 11.73 10.61 5.51
N PRO A 142 12.57 10.10 4.59
CA PRO A 142 12.25 9.22 3.46
C PRO A 142 11.79 7.80 3.88
N PRO A 143 11.17 7.03 2.97
CA PRO A 143 10.80 5.62 3.20
C PRO A 143 11.96 4.75 3.70
N ASP A 144 11.70 3.90 4.70
CA ASP A 144 12.67 2.91 5.18
C ASP A 144 12.62 1.64 4.31
N LEU A 145 13.34 1.66 3.19
CA LEU A 145 13.37 0.53 2.25
C LEU A 145 13.96 -0.74 2.86
N ALA A 146 14.86 -0.62 3.84
CA ALA A 146 15.43 -1.79 4.51
C ALA A 146 14.35 -2.50 5.35
N PHE A 147 13.50 -1.73 6.03
CA PHE A 147 12.34 -2.24 6.75
C PHE A 147 11.37 -2.98 5.82
N CYS A 148 10.96 -2.37 4.70
CA CYS A 148 10.01 -2.98 3.75
C CYS A 148 10.53 -4.25 3.05
N LYS A 149 11.85 -4.37 2.90
CA LYS A 149 12.51 -5.56 2.34
C LYS A 149 12.63 -6.72 3.34
N ASN A 150 12.42 -6.45 4.64
CA ASN A 150 12.56 -7.43 5.72
C ASN A 150 11.28 -8.21 6.04
N PHE A 151 10.28 -8.13 5.16
CA PHE A 151 9.10 -8.99 5.19
C PHE A 151 9.28 -10.17 4.23
N ASP A 152 8.74 -11.33 4.58
CA ASP A 152 8.79 -12.53 3.70
C ASP A 152 8.13 -12.22 2.35
N ALA A 153 6.95 -11.62 2.40
CA ALA A 153 6.32 -10.94 1.27
C ALA A 153 6.77 -9.46 1.30
N ARG A 154 7.79 -9.12 0.53
CA ARG A 154 8.34 -7.75 0.50
C ARG A 154 7.26 -6.71 0.20
N ILE A 155 7.32 -5.56 0.87
CA ILE A 155 6.55 -4.39 0.46
C ILE A 155 7.33 -3.72 -0.68
N PRO A 156 6.72 -3.47 -1.86
CA PRO A 156 7.38 -2.80 -2.98
C PRO A 156 7.92 -1.42 -2.57
N ASP A 157 9.07 -1.03 -3.13
CA ASP A 157 9.72 0.26 -2.81
C ASP A 157 8.77 1.45 -3.10
N SER A 158 7.91 1.35 -4.12
CA SER A 158 6.89 2.35 -4.48
C SER A 158 5.72 2.45 -3.50
N ALA A 159 5.53 1.45 -2.63
CA ALA A 159 4.46 1.39 -1.63
C ALA A 159 4.99 1.28 -0.20
N CYS A 160 6.30 1.49 -0.01
CA CYS A 160 7.00 1.44 1.28
C CYS A 160 6.74 2.69 2.14
N SER A 161 5.54 3.25 2.09
CA SER A 161 5.15 4.46 2.82
C SER A 161 3.63 4.62 2.78
N TRP A 162 3.06 5.22 3.82
CA TRP A 162 1.66 5.69 3.83
C TRP A 162 1.45 7.07 3.20
N PHE A 163 2.55 7.69 2.80
CA PHE A 163 2.55 8.91 2.04
C PHE A 163 2.92 8.55 0.61
N PRO A 164 1.95 8.52 -0.32
CA PRO A 164 2.29 8.45 -1.73
C PRO A 164 3.09 9.70 -2.10
N ASP A 165 4.02 9.54 -3.03
CA ASP A 165 4.63 10.67 -3.74
C ASP A 165 3.51 11.34 -4.57
N SER A 166 2.76 12.25 -3.95
CA SER A 166 1.68 13.09 -4.49
C SER A 166 1.11 12.65 -5.85
N SER A 167 0.01 11.93 -5.89
CA SER A 167 -0.65 11.51 -7.14
C SER A 167 -1.92 12.34 -7.37
N ALA A 168 -1.81 13.41 -8.17
CA ALA A 168 -2.88 13.59 -9.13
C ALA A 168 -2.86 12.32 -10.01
N PRO A 169 -3.99 11.63 -10.24
CA PRO A 169 -4.01 10.52 -11.19
C PRO A 169 -3.42 11.03 -12.50
N ARG A 170 -2.60 10.22 -13.18
CA ARG A 170 -2.20 10.50 -14.56
C ARG A 170 -3.43 10.30 -15.46
N ARG A 171 -4.42 11.20 -15.32
CA ARG A 171 -5.49 11.35 -16.27
C ARG A 171 -4.83 11.85 -17.55
N ALA A 172 -4.94 11.08 -18.63
CA ALA A 172 -5.05 11.73 -19.91
C ALA A 172 -6.32 12.59 -19.82
N LEU A 173 -6.16 13.91 -19.76
CA LEU A 173 -7.27 14.81 -19.99
C LEU A 173 -7.69 14.60 -21.44
N SER A 174 -8.63 13.69 -21.68
CA SER A 174 -9.38 13.69 -22.94
C SER A 174 -10.22 14.96 -22.90
N ALA A 175 -9.76 15.97 -23.62
CA ALA A 175 -10.59 17.11 -24.01
C ALA A 175 -11.85 16.55 -24.64
N ALA A 176 -13.01 16.84 -24.04
CA ALA A 176 -14.28 16.64 -24.71
C ALA A 176 -14.25 17.46 -26.01
N GLY A 177 -14.27 16.75 -27.14
CA GLY A 177 -14.38 17.30 -28.49
C GLY A 177 -15.48 16.55 -29.23
#